data_AF-A7I4A8-F1
#
_entry.id   AF-A7I4A8-F1
#
_cell.length_a   1.000
_cell.length_b   1.000
_cell.length_c   1.000
_cell.angle_alpha   90.00
_cell.angle_beta   90.00
_cell.angle_gamma   90.00
#
_symmetry.space_group_name_H-M   'P 1'
#
loop_
_entity.id
_entity.type
_entity.pdbx_description
1 polymer ?
#
loop_
_entity_poly.entity_id
_entity_poly.type
_entity_poly.pdbx_seq_one_letter_code
_entity_poly.pdbx_strand_id
1 'polypeptide(L)'
;MYPDQATFRRMVEEEPDLSGAAKETLLTLYDGPLHLRQILERVNLPEAAGEQEGHKDRAITESALRKRLELLIGRGILARAGSERTNPYYYIRRPWIFNKYILIKCRDKPHEGLLDLTVLLHELSRMGDGENAALPHPRFISAVGERTERSHQIEAAYSAFQKILGNSNAIGDYLEGIYDDIYAGKIPESDIDSMVARNFLRFVATGPVEEREARFFLWYADFFTILNQYQEAYEAFVRGVALAEQQGLALPALLSESRITKGRILLHLNDLTGAKEAYLELLRIRDADPLLRAKGLLGAGEVELLCGDYAPTSSPARFVQALELCGKADPARTNPDVAELRADILRRTGTACRLSGKSDEASGYYDTAEEIYRNGMMRGLVMLLPERAELFRARAFLSGPAEAEKACAQAAAAYDEAKTVAQRVRSVNWFAHCLIGECECARVAFQKCKKPFPRDLDTKFQNAFEIYCQISSHWGIVQTFLSEALLFHAAPDSFPDRYASTADKLEQAERFSRELGLRNELAIIQRIKSGCGQESELHPLIFL
;
A
#
# COMPACT_ATOMS: atom_id res chain seq x y z
N MET A 1 14.61 -22.32 2.41
CA MET A 1 15.54 -22.44 3.55
C MET A 1 15.19 -21.32 4.53
N TYR A 2 15.35 -21.52 5.84
CA TYR A 2 15.60 -20.38 6.73
C TYR A 2 17.02 -19.86 6.38
N PRO A 3 17.25 -18.54 6.32
CA PRO A 3 18.59 -17.97 6.10
C PRO A 3 19.53 -18.52 7.15
N ASP A 4 20.83 -18.66 6.85
CA ASP A 4 21.77 -19.14 7.86
C ASP A 4 21.69 -18.30 9.14
N GLN A 5 22.10 -18.86 10.27
CA GLN A 5 21.87 -18.25 11.58
C GLN A 5 22.52 -16.86 11.70
N ALA A 6 23.63 -16.60 10.99
CA ALA A 6 24.28 -15.31 10.98
C ALA A 6 23.47 -14.28 10.17
N THR A 7 23.00 -14.67 8.99
CA THR A 7 22.13 -13.85 8.15
C THR A 7 20.79 -13.57 8.85
N PHE A 8 20.17 -14.58 9.46
CA PHE A 8 18.94 -14.42 10.23
C PHE A 8 19.12 -13.50 11.44
N ARG A 9 20.22 -13.68 12.18
CA ARG A 9 20.53 -12.81 13.32
C ARG A 9 20.64 -11.36 12.89
N ARG A 10 21.34 -11.11 11.79
CA ARG A 10 21.46 -9.78 11.21
C ARG A 10 20.11 -9.20 10.76
N MET A 11 19.25 -10.01 10.14
CA MET A 11 17.87 -9.60 9.79
C MET A 11 17.07 -9.13 11.00
N VAL A 12 17.21 -9.83 12.12
CA VAL A 12 16.53 -9.49 13.38
C VAL A 12 17.18 -8.27 14.05
N GLU A 13 18.50 -8.15 14.01
CA GLU A 13 19.25 -7.04 14.60
C GLU A 13 19.04 -5.72 13.88
N GLU A 14 18.96 -5.74 12.55
CA GLU A 14 18.73 -4.56 11.71
C GLU A 14 17.27 -4.09 11.73
N GLU A 15 16.35 -4.82 12.35
CA GLU A 15 14.96 -4.39 12.49
C GLU A 15 14.87 -3.25 13.54
N PRO A 16 14.60 -2.00 13.12
CA PRO A 16 14.71 -0.83 14.00
C PRO A 16 13.60 -0.79 15.05
N ASP A 17 12.43 -1.35 14.72
CA ASP A 17 11.22 -1.25 15.54
C ASP A 17 11.05 -2.39 16.55
N LEU A 18 12.04 -3.28 16.67
CA LEU A 18 12.02 -4.39 17.62
C LEU A 18 12.84 -4.08 18.88
N SER A 19 12.20 -4.19 20.04
CA SER A 19 12.91 -4.23 21.33
C SER A 19 13.91 -5.40 21.38
N GLY A 20 14.99 -5.29 22.16
CA GLY A 20 15.98 -6.38 22.32
C GLY A 20 15.34 -7.72 22.70
N ALA A 21 14.37 -7.68 23.61
CA ALA A 21 13.66 -8.87 24.03
C ALA A 21 12.71 -9.45 22.95
N ALA A 22 12.24 -8.63 22.00
CA ALA A 22 11.52 -9.11 20.82
C ALA A 22 12.48 -9.75 19.80
N LYS A 23 13.67 -9.18 19.64
CA LYS A 23 14.75 -9.76 18.83
C LYS A 23 15.14 -11.15 19.34
N GLU A 24 15.37 -11.29 20.65
CA GLU A 24 15.62 -12.59 21.30
C GLU A 24 14.49 -13.59 21.10
N THR A 25 13.23 -13.14 21.15
CA THR A 25 12.06 -14.00 20.91
C THR A 25 12.07 -14.56 19.47
N LEU A 26 12.46 -13.75 18.48
CA LEU A 26 12.60 -14.21 17.09
C LEU A 26 13.81 -15.15 16.91
N LEU A 27 14.96 -14.82 17.50
CA LEU A 27 16.14 -15.68 17.48
C LEU A 27 15.86 -17.05 18.10
N THR A 28 15.07 -17.08 19.18
CA THR A 28 14.63 -18.31 19.86
C THR A 28 13.78 -19.22 18.96
N LEU A 29 12.99 -18.62 18.07
CA LEU A 29 12.10 -19.31 17.13
C LEU A 29 12.79 -19.71 15.82
N TYR A 30 14.06 -19.36 15.63
CA TYR A 30 14.81 -19.66 14.41
C TYR A 30 14.85 -21.17 14.08
N ASP A 31 15.09 -22.01 15.09
CA ASP A 31 15.20 -23.46 14.92
C ASP A 31 13.84 -24.16 14.72
N GLY A 32 12.74 -23.42 14.77
CA GLY A 32 11.40 -23.93 14.46
C GLY A 32 10.31 -23.50 15.43
N PRO A 33 9.08 -24.02 15.22
CA PRO A 33 7.92 -23.68 16.04
C PRO A 33 8.10 -24.09 17.50
N LEU A 34 7.71 -23.23 18.44
CA LEU A 34 7.78 -23.51 19.87
C LEU A 34 6.48 -23.16 20.59
N HIS A 35 6.21 -23.89 21.67
CA HIS A 35 5.16 -23.55 22.63
C HIS A 35 5.55 -22.34 23.45
N LEU A 36 4.55 -21.62 23.98
CA LEU A 36 4.78 -20.46 24.85
C LEU A 36 5.76 -20.75 26.00
N ARG A 37 5.61 -21.90 26.67
CA ARG A 37 6.51 -22.29 27.77
C ARG A 37 7.94 -22.52 27.31
N GLN A 38 8.14 -23.12 26.13
CA GLN A 38 9.47 -23.36 25.57
C GLN A 38 10.15 -22.05 25.14
N ILE A 39 9.37 -21.09 24.62
CA ILE A 39 9.87 -19.74 24.33
C ILE A 39 10.24 -19.03 25.63
N LEU A 40 9.39 -19.11 26.65
CA LEU A 40 9.61 -18.50 27.96
C LEU A 40 10.86 -19.05 28.65
N GLU A 41 11.07 -20.37 28.59
CA GLU A 41 12.26 -21.02 29.12
C GLU A 41 13.51 -20.53 28.41
N ARG A 42 13.52 -20.53 27.07
CA ARG A 42 14.68 -20.14 26.26
C ARG A 42 15.03 -18.66 26.37
N VAL A 43 14.03 -17.77 26.37
CA VAL A 43 14.24 -16.32 26.49
C VAL A 43 14.74 -15.92 27.89
N ASN A 44 14.41 -16.72 28.93
CA ASN A 44 14.91 -16.49 30.29
C ASN A 44 16.21 -17.27 30.61
N LEU A 45 16.84 -17.94 29.64
CA LEU A 45 18.12 -18.61 29.86
C LEU A 45 19.25 -17.60 30.10
N PRO A 46 20.21 -17.88 31.01
CA PRO A 46 21.32 -16.97 31.32
C PRO A 46 22.22 -16.61 30.12
N GLU A 47 22.29 -17.48 29.09
CA GLU A 47 23.11 -17.27 27.89
C GLU A 47 22.47 -16.31 26.87
N ALA A 48 21.16 -16.03 26.96
CA ALA A 48 20.48 -15.06 26.10
C ALA A 48 20.71 -13.61 26.56
N ALA A 49 20.92 -13.41 27.86
CA ALA A 49 21.40 -12.17 28.45
C ALA A 49 22.90 -12.03 28.20
N GLY A 50 23.27 -11.70 26.96
CA GLY A 50 24.66 -11.45 26.58
C GLY A 50 25.32 -10.50 27.59
N GLU A 51 26.61 -10.73 27.84
CA GLU A 51 27.48 -9.95 28.73
C GLU A 51 27.39 -8.44 28.44
N GLN A 52 26.37 -7.78 29.00
CA GLN A 52 26.30 -6.35 29.17
C GLN A 52 26.22 -6.11 30.67
N GLU A 53 27.38 -5.85 31.27
CA GLU A 53 27.52 -5.40 32.64
C GLU A 53 26.58 -4.22 32.89
N GLY A 54 25.52 -4.42 33.69
CA GLY A 54 24.76 -3.30 34.26
C GLY A 54 23.27 -3.53 34.49
N HIS A 55 22.61 -4.43 33.77
CA HIS A 55 21.16 -4.65 33.92
C HIS A 55 20.85 -5.99 34.58
N LYS A 56 20.50 -5.95 35.88
CA LYS A 56 19.79 -7.04 36.56
C LYS A 56 18.39 -7.14 35.97
N ASP A 57 18.25 -7.75 34.80
CA ASP A 57 16.97 -7.87 34.14
C ASP A 57 16.12 -8.98 34.78
N ARG A 58 14.92 -8.57 35.20
CA ARG A 58 13.90 -9.43 35.79
C ARG A 58 13.42 -10.40 34.72
N ALA A 59 13.37 -11.69 35.06
CA ALA A 59 12.77 -12.73 34.22
C ALA A 59 11.43 -12.26 33.65
N ILE A 60 11.26 -12.43 32.33
CA ILE A 60 10.02 -12.08 31.64
C ILE A 60 8.91 -13.02 32.13
N THR A 61 7.77 -12.44 32.49
CA THR A 61 6.59 -13.22 32.91
C THR A 61 5.84 -13.77 31.70
N GLU A 62 5.09 -14.86 31.90
CA GLU A 62 4.26 -15.46 30.84
C GLU A 62 3.28 -14.44 30.23
N SER A 63 2.65 -13.59 31.04
CA SER A 63 1.72 -12.55 30.57
C SER A 63 2.41 -11.50 29.67
N ALA A 64 3.63 -11.09 30.02
CA ALA A 64 4.42 -10.16 29.22
C ALA A 64 4.87 -10.79 27.89
N LEU A 65 5.26 -12.07 27.91
CA LEU A 65 5.60 -12.80 26.68
C LEU A 65 4.37 -12.96 25.77
N ARG A 66 3.19 -13.26 26.31
CA ARG A 66 1.94 -13.34 25.51
C ARG A 66 1.64 -12.03 24.80
N LYS A 67 1.63 -10.90 25.52
CA LYS A 67 1.41 -9.57 24.91
C LYS A 67 2.44 -9.27 23.80
N ARG A 68 3.69 -9.68 23.99
CA ARG A 68 4.75 -9.53 22.98
C ARG A 68 4.50 -10.39 21.75
N LEU A 69 4.12 -11.66 21.92
CA LEU A 69 3.81 -12.54 20.80
C LEU A 69 2.60 -12.02 20.02
N GLU A 70 1.56 -11.53 20.70
CA GLU A 70 0.43 -10.87 20.04
C GLU A 70 0.85 -9.62 19.27
N LEU A 71 1.78 -8.81 19.79
CA LEU A 71 2.35 -7.68 19.06
C LEU A 71 3.09 -8.14 17.78
N LEU A 72 3.92 -9.18 17.88
CA LEU A 72 4.66 -9.73 16.74
C LEU A 72 3.74 -10.42 15.70
N ILE A 73 2.64 -11.01 16.15
CA ILE A 73 1.58 -11.54 15.28
C ILE A 73 0.85 -10.39 14.58
N GLY A 74 0.50 -9.32 15.31
CA GLY A 74 -0.12 -8.11 14.76
C GLY A 74 0.76 -7.40 13.74
N ARG A 75 2.08 -7.55 13.84
CA ARG A 75 3.07 -7.07 12.86
C ARG A 75 3.32 -8.04 11.70
N GLY A 76 2.61 -9.16 11.63
CA GLY A 76 2.80 -10.17 10.57
C GLY A 76 4.13 -10.92 10.62
N ILE A 77 4.89 -10.80 11.72
CA ILE A 77 6.20 -11.45 11.88
C ILE A 77 6.02 -12.90 12.34
N LEU A 78 5.08 -13.12 13.27
CA LEU A 78 4.77 -14.44 13.80
C LEU A 78 3.38 -14.92 13.34
N ALA A 79 3.19 -16.23 13.40
CA ALA A 79 1.89 -16.87 13.27
C ALA A 79 1.69 -17.89 14.37
N ARG A 80 0.41 -18.24 14.58
CA ARG A 80 -0.06 -19.17 15.61
C ARG A 80 -0.67 -20.39 14.94
N ALA A 81 -0.18 -21.59 15.23
CA ALA A 81 -0.72 -22.86 14.72
C ALA A 81 -1.14 -23.82 15.84
N GLY A 82 -2.20 -24.61 15.59
CA GLY A 82 -2.75 -25.61 16.51
C GLY A 82 -4.22 -25.37 16.88
N SER A 83 -4.98 -26.44 17.09
CA SER A 83 -6.44 -26.42 17.35
C SER A 83 -6.82 -26.19 18.82
N GLU A 84 -5.85 -26.08 19.73
CA GLU A 84 -6.14 -25.92 21.16
C GLU A 84 -6.00 -24.46 21.60
N ARG A 85 -7.11 -23.87 22.06
CA ARG A 85 -7.15 -22.52 22.67
C ARG A 85 -6.15 -22.33 23.82
N THR A 86 -5.63 -23.42 24.40
CA THR A 86 -4.80 -23.43 25.61
C THR A 86 -3.31 -23.58 25.36
N ASN A 87 -2.85 -24.11 24.21
CA ASN A 87 -1.41 -24.33 23.97
C ASN A 87 -1.00 -24.23 22.49
N PRO A 88 -0.99 -23.03 21.91
CA PRO A 88 -0.62 -22.82 20.52
C PRO A 88 0.90 -22.88 20.27
N TYR A 89 1.29 -23.36 19.10
CA TYR A 89 2.65 -23.22 18.57
C TYR A 89 2.82 -21.86 17.92
N TYR A 90 3.93 -21.18 18.22
CA TYR A 90 4.33 -19.95 17.56
C TYR A 90 5.47 -20.25 16.60
N TYR A 91 5.42 -19.66 15.42
CA TYR A 91 6.49 -19.78 14.43
C TYR A 91 6.63 -18.47 13.66
N ILE A 92 7.83 -18.21 13.17
CA ILE A 92 8.08 -17.04 12.34
C ILE A 92 7.44 -17.28 10.98
N ARG A 93 6.67 -16.29 10.51
CA ARG A 93 6.07 -16.34 9.19
C ARG A 93 7.19 -16.42 8.17
N ARG A 94 7.18 -17.49 7.37
CA ARG A 94 8.08 -17.66 6.24
C ARG A 94 8.13 -16.40 5.35
N PRO A 95 7.00 -15.75 5.00
CA PRO A 95 7.03 -14.48 4.26
C PRO A 95 7.91 -13.39 4.87
N TRP A 96 7.89 -13.21 6.19
CA TRP A 96 8.71 -12.19 6.85
C TRP A 96 10.22 -12.49 6.71
N ILE A 97 10.59 -13.76 6.92
CA ILE A 97 11.97 -14.24 6.76
C ILE A 97 12.44 -14.03 5.32
N PHE A 98 11.62 -14.41 4.35
CA PHE A 98 11.96 -14.31 2.95
C PHE A 98 12.08 -12.85 2.48
N ASN A 99 11.13 -12.00 2.85
CA ASN A 99 11.17 -10.57 2.53
C ASN A 99 12.44 -9.93 3.09
N LYS A 100 12.75 -10.14 4.37
CA LYS A 100 13.94 -9.56 4.99
C LYS A 100 15.25 -10.13 4.43
N TYR A 101 15.28 -11.41 4.08
CA TYR A 101 16.46 -12.03 3.45
C TYR A 101 16.74 -11.44 2.07
N ILE A 102 15.72 -11.36 1.21
CA ILE A 102 15.84 -10.79 -0.14
C ILE A 102 16.18 -9.30 -0.05
N LEU A 103 15.55 -8.56 0.86
CA LEU A 103 15.86 -7.14 1.10
C LEU A 103 17.32 -6.92 1.46
N ILE A 104 17.87 -7.69 2.41
CA ILE A 104 19.29 -7.57 2.79
C ILE A 104 20.21 -7.97 1.65
N LYS A 105 19.87 -9.02 0.88
CA LYS A 105 20.67 -9.44 -0.27
C LYS A 105 20.65 -8.43 -1.42
N CYS A 106 19.48 -7.92 -1.79
CA CYS A 106 19.32 -6.85 -2.79
C CYS A 106 20.00 -5.55 -2.35
N ARG A 107 20.01 -5.25 -1.05
CA ARG A 107 20.71 -4.10 -0.49
C ARG A 107 22.23 -4.30 -0.54
N ASP A 108 22.75 -5.39 -0.01
CA ASP A 108 24.20 -5.49 0.18
C ASP A 108 24.92 -5.89 -1.11
N LYS A 109 24.25 -6.67 -1.95
CA LYS A 109 24.82 -7.25 -3.17
C LYS A 109 23.76 -7.28 -4.27
N PRO A 110 23.48 -6.13 -4.91
CA PRO A 110 22.35 -5.96 -5.83
C PRO A 110 22.30 -7.03 -6.93
N HIS A 111 23.46 -7.41 -7.50
CA HIS A 111 23.54 -8.44 -8.53
C HIS A 111 23.22 -9.86 -8.03
N GLU A 112 23.62 -10.21 -6.81
CA GLU A 112 23.27 -11.49 -6.18
C GLU A 112 21.79 -11.50 -5.74
N GLY A 113 21.31 -10.40 -5.14
CA GLY A 113 19.91 -10.27 -4.73
C GLY A 113 18.93 -10.27 -5.92
N LEU A 114 19.29 -9.60 -7.02
CA LEU A 114 18.58 -9.67 -8.30
C LEU A 114 18.51 -11.09 -8.81
N LEU A 115 19.62 -11.84 -8.77
CA LEU A 115 19.67 -13.22 -9.22
C LEU A 115 18.85 -14.14 -8.30
N ASP A 116 18.96 -13.99 -6.98
CA ASP A 116 18.18 -14.75 -6.00
C ASP A 116 16.68 -14.47 -6.16
N LEU A 117 16.29 -13.21 -6.36
CA LEU A 117 14.92 -12.81 -6.67
C LEU A 117 14.48 -13.41 -8.03
N THR A 118 15.33 -13.37 -9.05
CA THR A 118 15.04 -13.95 -10.38
C THR A 118 14.81 -15.47 -10.30
N VAL A 119 15.71 -16.19 -9.62
CA VAL A 119 15.64 -17.65 -9.46
C VAL A 119 14.46 -18.03 -8.59
N LEU A 120 14.16 -17.26 -7.55
CA LEU A 120 12.98 -17.47 -6.71
C LEU A 120 11.69 -17.29 -7.52
N LEU A 121 11.57 -16.18 -8.25
CA LEU A 121 10.43 -15.94 -9.13
C LEU A 121 10.29 -17.03 -10.21
N HIS A 122 11.42 -17.55 -10.72
CA HIS A 122 11.44 -18.70 -11.64
C HIS A 122 10.94 -20.00 -11.01
N GLU A 123 11.42 -20.36 -9.81
CA GLU A 123 11.02 -21.60 -9.15
C GLU A 123 9.58 -21.54 -8.68
N LEU A 124 9.11 -20.38 -8.20
CA LEU A 124 7.70 -20.15 -7.88
C LEU A 124 6.81 -20.26 -9.12
N SER A 125 7.24 -19.73 -10.27
CA SER A 125 6.56 -19.92 -11.57
C SER A 125 6.35 -21.39 -11.94
N ARG A 126 7.28 -22.28 -11.57
CA ARG A 126 7.21 -23.71 -11.91
C ARG A 126 6.32 -24.50 -10.96
N MET A 127 5.96 -23.93 -9.81
CA MET A 127 5.08 -24.56 -8.83
C MET A 127 3.60 -24.46 -9.25
N GLY A 128 3.21 -23.38 -9.94
CA GLY A 128 1.85 -23.23 -10.51
C GLY A 128 1.53 -24.20 -11.66
N ASP A 129 2.55 -24.85 -12.24
CA ASP A 129 2.43 -25.69 -13.45
C ASP A 129 2.36 -27.21 -13.19
N GLY A 130 2.37 -27.73 -11.94
CA GLY A 130 2.43 -29.18 -11.72
C GLY A 130 1.86 -29.73 -10.41
N GLU A 131 0.93 -30.69 -10.53
CA GLU A 131 0.32 -31.48 -9.43
C GLU A 131 1.30 -32.32 -8.59
N ASN A 132 2.60 -32.27 -8.83
CA ASN A 132 3.62 -32.88 -7.98
C ASN A 132 5.01 -32.34 -8.36
N ALA A 133 5.51 -31.34 -7.63
CA ALA A 133 6.91 -30.96 -7.70
C ALA A 133 7.44 -30.61 -6.31
N ALA A 134 8.23 -31.52 -5.74
CA ALA A 134 9.02 -31.24 -4.55
C ALA A 134 9.90 -30.02 -4.80
N LEU A 135 9.92 -29.10 -3.83
CA LEU A 135 10.80 -27.93 -3.78
C LEU A 135 12.21 -28.26 -4.32
N PRO A 136 12.76 -27.49 -5.26
CA PRO A 136 14.16 -27.64 -5.61
C PRO A 136 15.02 -27.32 -4.40
N HIS A 137 15.97 -28.20 -4.13
CA HIS A 137 16.87 -28.07 -3.00
C HIS A 137 17.71 -26.78 -3.16
N PRO A 138 17.82 -25.89 -2.15
CA PRO A 138 18.51 -24.60 -2.24
C PRO A 138 19.98 -24.65 -2.72
N ARG A 139 20.63 -25.82 -2.65
CA ARG A 139 21.95 -26.05 -3.25
C ARG A 139 21.96 -25.90 -4.77
N PHE A 140 20.83 -26.10 -5.43
CA PHE A 140 20.69 -25.95 -6.88
C PHE A 140 20.65 -24.46 -7.29
N ILE A 141 19.98 -23.63 -6.50
CA ILE A 141 19.95 -22.16 -6.61
C ILE A 141 21.36 -21.58 -6.42
N SER A 142 22.07 -22.06 -5.39
CA SER A 142 23.47 -21.66 -5.12
C SER A 142 24.44 -22.12 -6.21
N ALA A 143 24.25 -23.29 -6.83
CA ALA A 143 25.12 -23.80 -7.89
C ALA A 143 24.90 -23.11 -9.26
N VAL A 144 23.69 -22.61 -9.52
CA VAL A 144 23.39 -21.74 -10.66
C VAL A 144 23.90 -20.31 -10.40
N GLY A 145 23.78 -19.83 -9.16
CA GLY A 145 24.42 -18.62 -8.64
C GLY A 145 25.94 -18.62 -8.85
N GLU A 146 26.65 -19.64 -8.35
CA GLU A 146 28.11 -19.78 -8.46
C GLU A 146 28.60 -19.97 -9.91
N ARG A 147 27.80 -20.57 -10.81
CA ARG A 147 28.13 -20.66 -12.24
C ARG A 147 27.98 -19.33 -12.98
N THR A 148 27.10 -18.45 -12.49
CA THR A 148 26.83 -17.13 -13.09
C THR A 148 27.71 -16.04 -12.49
N GLU A 149 28.11 -16.20 -11.23
CA GLU A 149 29.12 -15.40 -10.50
C GLU A 149 30.48 -15.38 -11.22
N ARG A 150 30.83 -16.46 -11.92
CA ARG A 150 32.10 -16.56 -12.68
C ARG A 150 32.05 -15.95 -14.09
N SER A 151 30.90 -15.52 -14.60
CA SER A 151 30.77 -15.12 -16.01
C SER A 151 30.47 -13.63 -16.25
N HIS A 152 30.15 -12.82 -15.23
CA HIS A 152 29.74 -11.41 -15.42
C HIS A 152 28.59 -11.21 -16.44
N GLN A 153 27.70 -12.21 -16.61
CA GLN A 153 26.66 -12.16 -17.64
C GLN A 153 25.30 -11.74 -17.08
N ILE A 154 25.10 -10.42 -16.96
CA ILE A 154 23.77 -9.79 -16.87
C ILE A 154 22.90 -10.22 -18.07
N GLU A 155 23.49 -10.50 -19.24
CA GLU A 155 22.79 -11.05 -20.41
C GLU A 155 22.18 -12.44 -20.20
N ALA A 156 22.76 -13.30 -19.35
CA ALA A 156 22.23 -14.63 -19.09
C ALA A 156 21.06 -14.58 -18.07
N ALA A 157 21.16 -13.73 -17.06
CA ALA A 157 20.03 -13.41 -16.16
C ALA A 157 18.88 -12.75 -16.94
N TYR A 158 19.20 -11.86 -17.88
CA TYR A 158 18.28 -11.23 -18.83
C TYR A 158 17.63 -12.25 -19.78
N SER A 159 18.37 -13.23 -20.31
CA SER A 159 17.84 -14.29 -21.18
C SER A 159 16.99 -15.31 -20.41
N ALA A 160 17.30 -15.55 -19.13
CA ALA A 160 16.45 -16.31 -18.21
C ALA A 160 15.16 -15.54 -17.87
N PHE A 161 15.25 -14.23 -17.58
CA PHE A 161 14.09 -13.35 -17.39
C PHE A 161 13.20 -13.28 -18.63
N GLN A 162 13.76 -13.17 -19.84
CA GLN A 162 13.01 -13.21 -21.10
C GLN A 162 12.29 -14.55 -21.32
N LYS A 163 12.85 -15.67 -20.86
CA LYS A 163 12.15 -16.98 -20.87
C LYS A 163 11.03 -17.07 -19.84
N ILE A 164 11.16 -16.38 -18.70
CA ILE A 164 10.15 -16.32 -17.63
C ILE A 164 8.99 -15.40 -18.01
N LEU A 165 9.27 -14.26 -18.66
CA LEU A 165 8.27 -13.32 -19.17
C LEU A 165 7.43 -13.87 -20.34
N GLY A 166 7.76 -15.08 -20.82
CA GLY A 166 6.93 -15.86 -21.70
C GLY A 166 5.83 -16.67 -21.00
N ASN A 167 5.75 -16.66 -19.66
CA ASN A 167 4.75 -17.40 -18.89
C ASN A 167 4.24 -16.59 -17.67
N SER A 168 2.93 -16.33 -17.60
CA SER A 168 2.31 -15.18 -16.92
C SER A 168 1.93 -15.34 -15.44
N ASN A 169 2.28 -16.45 -14.78
CA ASN A 169 1.57 -16.90 -13.56
C ASN A 169 2.43 -16.95 -12.26
N ALA A 170 3.61 -16.33 -12.23
CA ALA A 170 4.65 -16.64 -11.23
C ALA A 170 4.68 -15.81 -9.93
N ILE A 171 4.35 -14.52 -9.98
CA ILE A 171 4.27 -13.65 -8.79
C ILE A 171 2.86 -13.65 -8.15
N GLY A 172 1.86 -14.19 -8.86
CA GLY A 172 0.48 -14.36 -8.41
C GLY A 172 0.37 -15.34 -7.25
N ASP A 173 1.01 -16.50 -7.38
CA ASP A 173 1.04 -17.57 -6.37
C ASP A 173 1.82 -17.16 -5.09
N TYR A 174 2.87 -16.33 -5.25
CA TYR A 174 3.66 -15.78 -4.15
C TYR A 174 2.84 -14.84 -3.25
N LEU A 175 1.98 -14.07 -3.88
CA LEU A 175 1.13 -13.08 -3.24
C LEU A 175 -0.16 -13.70 -2.70
N GLU A 176 -0.69 -14.74 -3.34
CA GLU A 176 -1.91 -15.45 -2.95
C GLU A 176 -1.87 -15.89 -1.47
N GLY A 177 -0.76 -16.46 -0.97
CA GLY A 177 -0.63 -16.85 0.43
C GLY A 177 -0.52 -15.71 1.46
N ILE A 178 -0.19 -14.48 1.04
CA ILE A 178 -0.21 -13.28 1.91
C ILE A 178 -1.62 -12.66 1.91
N TYR A 179 -2.35 -12.82 0.80
CA TYR A 179 -3.60 -12.14 0.56
C TYR A 179 -4.85 -13.00 0.81
N ASP A 180 -4.74 -14.34 0.86
CA ASP A 180 -5.84 -15.26 1.22
C ASP A 180 -6.41 -14.98 2.61
N ASP A 181 -5.56 -14.53 3.54
CA ASP A 181 -5.97 -14.11 4.89
C ASP A 181 -6.67 -12.73 4.89
N ILE A 182 -6.40 -11.89 3.87
CA ILE A 182 -6.82 -10.48 3.81
C ILE A 182 -8.09 -10.30 2.97
N TYR A 183 -8.22 -11.06 1.89
CA TYR A 183 -9.35 -11.00 0.98
C TYR A 183 -10.33 -12.14 1.29
N ALA A 184 -11.51 -11.80 1.83
CA ALA A 184 -12.55 -12.78 2.03
C ALA A 184 -13.04 -13.36 0.68
N GLY A 185 -12.80 -14.65 0.42
CA GLY A 185 -13.33 -15.38 -0.73
C GLY A 185 -12.25 -15.91 -1.70
N LYS A 186 -12.68 -16.35 -2.88
CA LYS A 186 -11.76 -16.86 -3.92
C LYS A 186 -11.02 -15.69 -4.56
N ILE A 187 -9.71 -15.66 -4.42
CA ILE A 187 -8.86 -14.65 -5.04
C ILE A 187 -8.81 -14.90 -6.57
N PRO A 188 -9.07 -13.89 -7.42
CA PRO A 188 -8.90 -14.03 -8.87
C PRO A 188 -7.41 -14.06 -9.26
N GLU A 189 -7.13 -14.63 -10.44
CA GLU A 189 -5.81 -14.60 -11.07
C GLU A 189 -5.25 -13.17 -11.12
N SER A 190 -3.99 -13.00 -10.74
CA SER A 190 -3.44 -11.67 -10.52
C SER A 190 -2.91 -11.04 -11.80
N ASP A 191 -3.23 -9.76 -12.00
CA ASP A 191 -2.63 -8.95 -13.08
C ASP A 191 -1.29 -8.31 -12.64
N ILE A 192 -0.92 -8.43 -11.36
CA ILE A 192 0.24 -7.74 -10.80
C ILE A 192 1.53 -8.19 -11.47
N ASP A 193 1.65 -9.47 -11.77
CA ASP A 193 2.80 -10.10 -12.38
C ASP A 193 3.11 -9.47 -13.72
N SER A 194 2.10 -9.50 -14.60
CA SER A 194 2.17 -8.94 -15.95
C SER A 194 2.44 -7.44 -15.93
N MET A 195 1.90 -6.72 -14.94
CA MET A 195 2.14 -5.28 -14.78
C MET A 195 3.57 -4.97 -14.34
N VAL A 196 4.05 -5.66 -13.30
CA VAL A 196 5.40 -5.51 -12.73
C VAL A 196 6.45 -5.89 -13.76
N ALA A 197 6.24 -7.01 -14.45
CA ALA A 197 7.03 -7.50 -15.57
C ALA A 197 7.13 -6.48 -16.72
N ARG A 198 6.00 -5.98 -17.19
CA ARG A 198 5.95 -5.02 -18.31
C ARG A 198 6.66 -3.72 -17.96
N ASN A 199 6.47 -3.23 -16.74
CA ASN A 199 7.15 -2.03 -16.26
C ASN A 199 8.67 -2.25 -16.18
N PHE A 200 9.11 -3.38 -15.60
CA PHE A 200 10.52 -3.74 -15.56
C PHE A 200 11.16 -3.77 -16.95
N LEU A 201 10.53 -4.49 -17.88
CA LEU A 201 11.00 -4.59 -19.26
C LEU A 201 11.16 -3.22 -19.90
N ARG A 202 10.13 -2.38 -19.80
CA ARG A 202 10.08 -1.06 -20.42
C ARG A 202 11.03 -0.04 -19.79
N PHE A 203 11.22 -0.09 -18.47
CA PHE A 203 11.95 0.97 -17.77
C PHE A 203 13.39 0.58 -17.42
N VAL A 204 13.63 -0.67 -17.06
CA VAL A 204 14.95 -1.17 -16.64
C VAL A 204 15.63 -1.89 -17.81
N ALA A 205 14.96 -2.88 -18.41
CA ALA A 205 15.61 -3.80 -19.35
C ALA A 205 15.96 -3.13 -20.69
N THR A 206 15.08 -2.29 -21.20
CA THR A 206 15.30 -1.50 -22.43
C THR A 206 16.08 -0.21 -22.20
N GLY A 207 16.43 0.12 -20.95
CA GLY A 207 17.23 1.30 -20.62
C GLY A 207 18.72 1.13 -20.99
N PRO A 208 19.47 2.24 -21.12
CA PRO A 208 20.92 2.23 -21.33
C PRO A 208 21.63 1.41 -20.24
N VAL A 209 22.66 0.66 -20.62
CA VAL A 209 23.33 -0.34 -19.74
C VAL A 209 23.85 0.32 -18.47
N GLU A 210 24.47 1.48 -18.62
CA GLU A 210 25.03 2.32 -17.58
C GLU A 210 23.97 2.87 -16.61
N GLU A 211 22.70 2.96 -17.03
CA GLU A 211 21.60 3.46 -16.19
C GLU A 211 20.83 2.35 -15.46
N ARG A 212 21.03 1.08 -15.84
CA ARG A 212 20.17 -0.04 -15.42
C ARG A 212 20.10 -0.22 -13.92
N GLU A 213 21.20 -0.01 -13.22
CA GLU A 213 21.24 -0.20 -11.77
C GLU A 213 20.43 0.89 -11.05
N ALA A 214 20.57 2.16 -11.46
CA ALA A 214 19.75 3.25 -10.93
C ALA A 214 18.26 3.05 -11.29
N ARG A 215 17.97 2.69 -12.54
CA ARG A 215 16.60 2.37 -13.02
C ARG A 215 16.00 1.20 -12.25
N PHE A 216 16.78 0.17 -11.92
CA PHE A 216 16.34 -0.95 -11.11
C PHE A 216 15.86 -0.48 -9.74
N PHE A 217 16.65 0.35 -9.03
CA PHE A 217 16.25 0.84 -7.71
C PHE A 217 15.00 1.73 -7.76
N LEU A 218 14.82 2.53 -8.82
CA LEU A 218 13.61 3.32 -9.03
C LEU A 218 12.39 2.43 -9.35
N TRP A 219 12.55 1.39 -10.17
CA TRP A 219 11.50 0.38 -10.38
C TRP A 219 11.18 -0.39 -9.10
N TYR A 220 12.21 -0.73 -8.31
CA TYR A 220 12.07 -1.47 -7.07
C TYR A 220 11.33 -0.67 -6.01
N ALA A 221 11.55 0.65 -5.99
CA ALA A 221 10.73 1.56 -5.21
C ALA A 221 9.26 1.55 -5.64
N ASP A 222 8.95 1.61 -6.95
CA ASP A 222 7.56 1.50 -7.44
C ASP A 222 6.94 0.14 -7.08
N PHE A 223 7.69 -0.95 -7.19
CA PHE A 223 7.26 -2.29 -6.77
C PHE A 223 6.83 -2.31 -5.30
N PHE A 224 7.65 -1.78 -4.39
CA PHE A 224 7.26 -1.72 -2.98
C PHE A 224 6.10 -0.78 -2.70
N THR A 225 5.91 0.28 -3.49
CA THR A 225 4.69 1.09 -3.37
C THR A 225 3.43 0.31 -3.75
N ILE A 226 3.50 -0.61 -4.72
CA ILE A 226 2.37 -1.48 -5.08
C ILE A 226 2.03 -2.41 -3.90
N LEU A 227 3.06 -2.90 -3.20
CA LEU A 227 2.90 -3.73 -2.02
C LEU A 227 2.57 -2.95 -0.74
N ASN A 228 2.46 -1.62 -0.82
CA ASN A 228 2.23 -0.72 0.32
C ASN A 228 3.35 -0.78 1.40
N GLN A 229 4.56 -1.11 0.97
CA GLN A 229 5.79 -1.13 1.79
C GLN A 229 6.56 0.18 1.57
N TYR A 230 6.00 1.29 2.09
CA TYR A 230 6.46 2.62 1.72
C TYR A 230 7.84 2.99 2.29
N GLN A 231 8.25 2.38 3.41
CA GLN A 231 9.58 2.60 3.99
C GLN A 231 10.66 1.95 3.12
N GLU A 232 10.46 0.69 2.71
CA GLU A 232 11.32 0.00 1.76
C GLU A 232 11.36 0.70 0.40
N ALA A 233 10.22 1.22 -0.05
CA ALA A 233 10.16 2.03 -1.26
C ALA A 233 11.01 3.30 -1.15
N TYR A 234 11.00 3.97 0.01
CA TYR A 234 11.78 5.18 0.26
C TYR A 234 13.28 4.89 0.22
N GLU A 235 13.72 3.83 0.89
CA GLU A 235 15.12 3.40 0.92
C GLU A 235 15.62 3.03 -0.48
N ALA A 236 14.83 2.28 -1.25
CA ALA A 236 15.14 1.95 -2.63
C ALA A 236 15.22 3.21 -3.51
N PHE A 237 14.29 4.15 -3.36
CA PHE A 237 14.28 5.39 -4.12
C PHE A 237 15.52 6.25 -3.84
N VAL A 238 15.83 6.49 -2.56
CA VAL A 238 17.00 7.29 -2.15
C VAL A 238 18.28 6.68 -2.71
N ARG A 239 18.40 5.36 -2.68
CA ARG A 239 19.55 4.67 -3.25
C ARG A 239 19.65 4.79 -4.76
N GLY A 240 18.54 4.66 -5.48
CA GLY A 240 18.51 4.85 -6.94
C GLY A 240 18.93 6.25 -7.36
N VAL A 241 18.48 7.27 -6.62
CA VAL A 241 18.88 8.67 -6.83
C VAL A 241 20.38 8.86 -6.54
N ALA A 242 20.86 8.41 -5.37
CA ALA A 242 22.26 8.56 -5.00
C ALA A 242 23.21 7.87 -5.99
N LEU A 243 22.82 6.70 -6.51
CA LEU A 243 23.60 6.00 -7.52
C LEU A 243 23.64 6.76 -8.85
N ALA A 244 22.51 7.29 -9.30
CA ALA A 244 22.45 8.10 -10.51
C ALA A 244 23.34 9.35 -10.40
N GLU A 245 23.34 10.01 -9.24
CA GLU A 245 24.20 11.16 -8.98
C GLU A 245 25.69 10.79 -8.96
N GLN A 246 26.06 9.68 -8.30
CA GLN A 246 27.44 9.18 -8.26
C GLN A 246 27.97 8.81 -9.65
N GLN A 247 27.11 8.27 -10.51
CA GLN A 247 27.45 7.88 -11.88
C GLN A 247 27.34 9.04 -12.88
N GLY A 248 26.92 10.23 -12.44
CA GLY A 248 26.76 11.40 -13.31
C GLY A 248 25.65 11.25 -14.36
N LEU A 249 24.65 10.42 -14.08
CA LEU A 249 23.54 10.16 -14.99
C LEU A 249 22.58 11.36 -15.06
N ALA A 250 21.81 11.46 -16.15
CA ALA A 250 20.78 12.48 -16.32
C ALA A 250 19.56 12.20 -15.42
N LEU A 251 19.69 12.46 -14.12
CA LEU A 251 18.65 12.21 -13.12
C LEU A 251 17.26 12.75 -13.51
N PRO A 252 17.10 13.97 -14.08
CA PRO A 252 15.79 14.44 -14.52
C PRO A 252 15.13 13.55 -15.57
N ALA A 253 15.90 12.99 -16.51
CA ALA A 253 15.38 12.08 -17.53
C ALA A 253 14.93 10.75 -16.89
N LEU A 254 15.76 10.19 -15.99
CA LEU A 254 15.42 8.98 -15.23
C LEU A 254 14.13 9.14 -14.42
N LEU A 255 13.98 10.26 -13.71
CA LEU A 255 12.78 10.55 -12.92
C LEU A 255 11.55 10.83 -13.80
N SER A 256 11.75 11.38 -15.00
CA SER A 256 10.67 11.58 -15.97
C SER A 256 10.11 10.26 -16.50
N GLU A 257 10.96 9.26 -16.72
CA GLU A 257 10.55 7.92 -17.16
C GLU A 257 10.06 7.03 -16.01
N SER A 258 10.53 7.29 -14.78
CA SER A 258 10.13 6.56 -13.57
C SER A 258 8.65 6.78 -13.24
N ARG A 259 7.92 5.72 -12.89
CA ARG A 259 6.53 5.84 -12.40
C ARG A 259 6.42 6.34 -10.95
N ILE A 260 7.53 6.29 -10.20
CA ILE A 260 7.58 6.67 -8.80
C ILE A 260 8.30 8.00 -8.59
N THR A 261 7.87 8.75 -7.58
CA THR A 261 8.49 9.99 -7.13
C THR A 261 8.68 9.95 -5.61
N LYS A 262 9.69 10.69 -5.11
CA LYS A 262 9.88 10.90 -3.67
C LYS A 262 8.61 11.41 -2.99
N GLY A 263 7.95 12.38 -3.63
CA GLY A 263 6.71 12.97 -3.13
C GLY A 263 5.61 11.94 -2.91
N ARG A 264 5.44 11.00 -3.85
CA ARG A 264 4.43 9.92 -3.72
C ARG A 264 4.73 9.00 -2.54
N ILE A 265 5.99 8.65 -2.32
CA ILE A 265 6.37 7.78 -1.20
C ILE A 265 6.12 8.49 0.13
N LEU A 266 6.55 9.76 0.24
CA LEU A 266 6.36 10.57 1.45
C LEU A 266 4.87 10.80 1.77
N LEU A 267 4.05 10.98 0.73
CA LEU A 267 2.59 11.09 0.86
C LEU A 267 2.00 9.88 1.60
N HIS A 268 2.41 8.68 1.22
CA HIS A 268 1.95 7.44 1.85
C HIS A 268 2.66 7.11 3.18
N LEU A 269 3.85 7.66 3.42
CA LEU A 269 4.49 7.67 4.74
C LEU A 269 3.87 8.70 5.71
N ASN A 270 2.79 9.36 5.30
CA ASN A 270 2.08 10.36 6.08
C ASN A 270 2.90 11.67 6.32
N ASP A 271 3.92 11.95 5.50
CA ASP A 271 4.66 13.22 5.49
C ASP A 271 4.16 14.14 4.36
N LEU A 272 3.01 14.80 4.60
CA LEU A 272 2.40 15.68 3.59
C LEU A 272 3.26 16.92 3.28
N THR A 273 3.98 17.44 4.27
CA THR A 273 4.83 18.62 4.09
C THR A 273 6.03 18.27 3.21
N GLY A 274 6.77 17.22 3.57
CA GLY A 274 7.88 16.72 2.76
C GLY A 274 7.44 16.23 1.39
N ALA A 275 6.25 15.62 1.27
CA ALA A 275 5.68 15.25 -0.02
C ALA A 275 5.46 16.48 -0.92
N LYS A 276 4.82 17.54 -0.40
CA LYS A 276 4.58 18.78 -1.14
C LYS A 276 5.90 19.43 -1.56
N GLU A 277 6.87 19.51 -0.66
CA GLU A 277 8.18 20.07 -0.95
C GLU A 277 8.89 19.27 -2.05
N ALA A 278 8.91 17.94 -1.95
CA ALA A 278 9.50 17.07 -2.97
C ALA A 278 8.84 17.23 -4.35
N TYR A 279 7.52 17.41 -4.40
CA TYR A 279 6.82 17.69 -5.66
C TYR A 279 7.15 19.07 -6.24
N LEU A 280 7.27 20.09 -5.38
CA LEU A 280 7.67 21.45 -5.80
C LEU A 280 9.13 21.50 -6.25
N GLU A 281 10.02 20.68 -5.69
CA GLU A 281 11.40 20.53 -6.13
C GLU A 281 11.49 20.09 -7.59
N LEU A 282 10.62 19.15 -8.03
CA LEU A 282 10.56 18.73 -9.43
C LEU A 282 10.29 19.90 -10.41
N LEU A 283 9.56 20.92 -9.96
CA LEU A 283 9.26 22.12 -10.77
C LEU A 283 10.44 23.08 -10.86
N ARG A 284 11.40 22.98 -9.94
CA ARG A 284 12.59 23.84 -9.86
C ARG A 284 13.77 23.28 -10.66
N ILE A 285 13.69 22.03 -11.11
CA ILE A 285 14.73 21.40 -11.95
C ILE A 285 14.77 22.12 -13.31
N ARG A 286 15.93 22.74 -13.61
CA ARG A 286 16.14 23.63 -14.77
C ARG A 286 15.80 22.95 -16.10
N ASP A 287 16.17 21.68 -16.24
CA ASP A 287 16.04 20.90 -17.47
C ASP A 287 14.96 19.80 -17.36
N ALA A 288 14.02 19.92 -16.41
CA ALA A 288 12.90 19.01 -16.33
C ALA A 288 12.00 19.17 -17.55
N ASP A 289 11.74 18.06 -18.23
CA ASP A 289 10.80 18.00 -19.34
C ASP A 289 9.34 18.25 -18.88
N PRO A 290 8.41 18.42 -19.83
CA PRO A 290 7.01 18.67 -19.49
C PRO A 290 6.37 17.54 -18.67
N LEU A 291 6.78 16.28 -18.86
CA LEU A 291 6.21 15.12 -18.17
C LEU A 291 6.59 15.11 -16.69
N LEU A 292 7.87 15.35 -16.37
CA LEU A 292 8.33 15.44 -14.99
C LEU A 292 7.67 16.60 -14.24
N ARG A 293 7.52 17.75 -14.91
CA ARG A 293 6.81 18.91 -14.36
C ARG A 293 5.32 18.61 -14.13
N ALA A 294 4.67 17.88 -15.05
CA ALA A 294 3.28 17.46 -14.88
C ALA A 294 3.09 16.57 -13.65
N LYS A 295 4.02 15.63 -13.39
CA LYS A 295 4.03 14.81 -12.17
C LYS A 295 4.18 15.65 -10.90
N GLY A 296 5.08 16.64 -10.91
CA GLY A 296 5.25 17.58 -9.80
C GLY A 296 3.98 18.39 -9.52
N LEU A 297 3.29 18.86 -10.56
CA LEU A 297 2.02 19.57 -10.41
C LEU A 297 0.89 18.67 -9.92
N LEU A 298 0.74 17.47 -10.49
CA LEU A 298 -0.23 16.48 -10.03
C LEU A 298 -0.06 16.23 -8.53
N GLY A 299 1.14 15.85 -8.11
CA GLY A 299 1.40 15.49 -6.72
C GLY A 299 1.23 16.66 -5.75
N ALA A 300 1.69 17.85 -6.11
CA ALA A 300 1.46 19.04 -5.28
C ALA A 300 -0.05 19.36 -5.17
N GLY A 301 -0.81 19.19 -6.26
CA GLY A 301 -2.26 19.33 -6.27
C GLY A 301 -2.97 18.27 -5.43
N GLU A 302 -2.48 17.03 -5.42
CA GLU A 302 -3.00 15.95 -4.56
C GLU A 302 -2.82 16.28 -3.07
N VAL A 303 -1.65 16.81 -2.67
CA VAL A 303 -1.45 17.24 -1.28
C VAL A 303 -2.39 18.40 -0.91
N GLU A 304 -2.54 19.39 -1.80
CA GLU A 304 -3.47 20.50 -1.59
C GLU A 304 -4.93 20.02 -1.46
N LEU A 305 -5.33 19.06 -2.30
CA LEU A 305 -6.65 18.42 -2.25
C LEU A 305 -6.89 17.75 -0.88
N LEU A 306 -5.93 16.96 -0.37
CA LEU A 306 -6.04 16.27 0.92
C LEU A 306 -6.11 17.24 2.10
N CYS A 307 -5.39 18.36 2.03
CA CYS A 307 -5.44 19.42 3.03
C CYS A 307 -6.72 20.27 2.96
N GLY A 308 -7.59 20.02 1.99
CA GLY A 308 -8.85 20.74 1.79
C GLY A 308 -8.76 22.04 0.98
N ASP A 309 -7.65 22.26 0.27
CA ASP A 309 -7.45 23.42 -0.58
C ASP A 309 -8.02 23.16 -1.98
N TYR A 310 -9.31 23.48 -2.16
CA TYR A 310 -10.08 23.33 -3.41
C TYR A 310 -10.28 24.64 -4.18
N ALA A 311 -9.72 25.74 -3.69
CA ALA A 311 -9.86 27.05 -4.33
C ALA A 311 -9.35 27.00 -5.78
N PRO A 312 -9.95 27.72 -6.74
CA PRO A 312 -9.53 27.69 -8.14
C PRO A 312 -8.05 27.99 -8.38
N THR A 313 -7.38 28.66 -7.43
CA THR A 313 -5.95 29.00 -7.46
C THR A 313 -5.02 27.95 -6.83
N SER A 314 -5.56 26.86 -6.30
CA SER A 314 -4.84 25.79 -5.59
C SER A 314 -4.84 24.47 -6.39
N SER A 315 -5.38 23.37 -5.83
CA SER A 315 -5.37 22.06 -6.48
C SER A 315 -5.93 22.05 -7.92
N PRO A 316 -7.05 22.73 -8.25
CA PRO A 316 -7.57 22.75 -9.62
C PRO A 316 -6.62 23.45 -10.61
N ALA A 317 -5.98 24.55 -10.22
CA ALA A 317 -5.00 25.24 -11.06
C ALA A 317 -3.80 24.34 -11.38
N ARG A 318 -3.34 23.55 -10.40
CA ARG A 318 -2.25 22.58 -10.61
C ARG A 318 -2.65 21.52 -11.63
N PHE A 319 -3.84 20.95 -11.51
CA PHE A 319 -4.30 19.91 -12.42
C PHE A 319 -4.49 20.42 -13.84
N VAL A 320 -5.02 21.64 -14.02
CA VAL A 320 -5.13 22.26 -15.35
C VAL A 320 -3.76 22.43 -16.00
N GLN A 321 -2.79 22.99 -15.26
CA GLN A 321 -1.43 23.16 -15.77
C GLN A 321 -0.74 21.81 -16.06
N ALA A 322 -0.99 20.78 -15.24
CA ALA A 322 -0.46 19.44 -15.47
C ALA A 322 -1.03 18.82 -16.77
N LEU A 323 -2.33 18.99 -17.05
CA LEU A 323 -2.95 18.53 -18.31
C LEU A 323 -2.35 19.23 -19.53
N GLU A 324 -2.11 20.54 -19.45
CA GLU A 324 -1.46 21.29 -20.53
C GLU A 324 -0.04 20.76 -20.81
N LEU A 325 0.70 20.42 -19.75
CA LEU A 325 2.04 19.83 -19.88
C LEU A 325 2.00 18.42 -20.46
N CYS A 326 1.02 17.58 -20.10
CA CYS A 326 0.81 16.29 -20.75
C CYS A 326 0.55 16.45 -22.26
N GLY A 327 -0.26 17.45 -22.65
CA GLY A 327 -0.51 17.75 -24.06
C GLY A 327 0.73 18.21 -24.83
N LYS A 328 1.68 18.87 -24.15
CA LYS A 328 2.99 19.24 -24.72
C LYS A 328 3.95 18.05 -24.78
N ALA A 329 3.91 17.16 -23.78
CA ALA A 329 4.76 15.97 -23.70
C ALA A 329 4.40 14.93 -24.78
N ASP A 330 3.10 14.79 -25.09
CA ASP A 330 2.62 13.84 -26.11
C ASP A 330 1.50 14.45 -26.97
N PRO A 331 1.85 15.30 -27.96
CA PRO A 331 0.87 15.92 -28.85
C PRO A 331 0.13 14.91 -29.73
N ALA A 332 0.77 13.79 -30.05
CA ALA A 332 0.22 12.73 -30.90
C ALA A 332 -0.70 11.77 -30.14
N ARG A 333 -0.69 11.80 -28.79
CA ARG A 333 -1.48 10.93 -27.90
C ARG A 333 -1.19 9.44 -28.09
N THR A 334 0.08 9.10 -28.30
CA THR A 334 0.52 7.72 -28.52
C THR A 334 1.31 7.13 -27.36
N ASN A 335 1.74 7.96 -26.40
CA ASN A 335 2.55 7.52 -25.27
C ASN A 335 1.64 7.02 -24.12
N PRO A 336 1.68 5.72 -23.79
CA PRO A 336 0.83 5.16 -22.74
C PRO A 336 1.11 5.72 -21.34
N ASP A 337 2.34 6.15 -21.05
CA ASP A 337 2.68 6.74 -19.74
C ASP A 337 2.13 8.15 -19.58
N VAL A 338 2.11 8.92 -20.66
CA VAL A 338 1.47 10.25 -20.67
C VAL A 338 -0.05 10.10 -20.61
N ALA A 339 -0.61 9.08 -21.27
CA ALA A 339 -2.03 8.75 -21.16
C ALA A 339 -2.44 8.36 -19.73
N GLU A 340 -1.66 7.49 -19.07
CA GLU A 340 -1.88 7.10 -17.67
C GLU A 340 -1.81 8.31 -16.73
N LEU A 341 -0.78 9.16 -16.85
CA LEU A 341 -0.67 10.39 -16.06
C LEU A 341 -1.84 11.34 -16.31
N ARG A 342 -2.26 11.50 -17.57
CA ARG A 342 -3.41 12.32 -17.93
C ARG A 342 -4.69 11.79 -17.27
N ALA A 343 -4.91 10.47 -17.27
CA ALA A 343 -6.04 9.85 -16.59
C ALA A 343 -5.99 10.07 -15.07
N ASP A 344 -4.81 10.04 -14.46
CA ASP A 344 -4.63 10.33 -13.03
C ASP A 344 -4.98 11.78 -12.70
N ILE A 345 -4.54 12.72 -13.55
CA ILE A 345 -4.88 14.14 -13.39
C ILE A 345 -6.39 14.37 -13.59
N LEU A 346 -7.00 13.73 -14.60
CA LEU A 346 -8.46 13.81 -14.82
C LEU A 346 -9.23 13.25 -13.63
N ARG A 347 -8.83 12.10 -13.10
CA ARG A 347 -9.40 11.52 -11.87
C ARG A 347 -9.33 12.52 -10.71
N ARG A 348 -8.16 13.07 -10.41
CA ARG A 348 -8.02 14.05 -9.30
C ARG A 348 -8.76 15.36 -9.55
N THR A 349 -8.88 15.79 -10.80
CA THR A 349 -9.73 16.94 -11.18
C THR A 349 -11.21 16.63 -10.88
N GLY A 350 -11.66 15.42 -11.22
CA GLY A 350 -13.01 14.94 -10.89
C GLY A 350 -13.26 14.93 -9.39
N THR A 351 -12.28 14.49 -8.59
CA THR A 351 -12.33 14.53 -7.12
C THR A 351 -12.49 15.97 -6.61
N ALA A 352 -11.71 16.92 -7.12
CA ALA A 352 -11.81 18.33 -6.74
C ALA A 352 -13.18 18.92 -7.09
N CYS A 353 -13.72 18.61 -8.28
CA CYS A 353 -15.06 19.02 -8.68
C CYS A 353 -16.14 18.42 -7.78
N ARG A 354 -16.04 17.12 -7.45
CA ARG A 354 -16.96 16.42 -6.53
C ARG A 354 -17.00 17.11 -5.17
N LEU A 355 -15.83 17.37 -4.58
CA LEU A 355 -15.71 18.02 -3.27
C LEU A 355 -16.18 19.48 -3.29
N SER A 356 -16.16 20.12 -4.46
CA SER A 356 -16.71 21.47 -4.68
C SER A 356 -18.21 21.48 -5.04
N GLY A 357 -18.88 20.33 -5.00
CA GLY A 357 -20.32 20.19 -5.32
C GLY A 357 -20.66 20.17 -6.82
N LYS A 358 -19.66 20.16 -7.71
CA LYS A 358 -19.83 20.18 -9.17
C LYS A 358 -19.93 18.75 -9.73
N SER A 359 -21.02 18.07 -9.39
CA SER A 359 -21.20 16.63 -9.66
C SER A 359 -21.15 16.26 -11.16
N ASP A 360 -21.69 17.10 -12.05
CA ASP A 360 -21.74 16.80 -13.47
C ASP A 360 -20.38 17.00 -14.16
N GLU A 361 -19.65 18.06 -13.77
CA GLU A 361 -18.24 18.24 -14.17
C GLU A 361 -17.40 17.05 -13.69
N ALA A 362 -17.56 16.63 -12.43
CA ALA A 362 -16.85 15.47 -11.87
C ALA A 362 -17.14 14.19 -12.66
N SER A 363 -18.40 13.95 -13.04
CA SER A 363 -18.79 12.80 -13.86
C SER A 363 -18.04 12.77 -15.18
N GLY A 364 -18.01 13.89 -15.92
CA GLY A 364 -17.34 13.96 -17.22
C GLY A 364 -15.83 13.71 -17.14
N TYR A 365 -15.17 14.20 -16.08
CA TYR A 365 -13.76 13.90 -15.83
C TYR A 365 -13.51 12.42 -15.55
N TYR A 366 -14.35 11.79 -14.72
CA TYR A 366 -14.25 10.36 -14.44
C TYR A 366 -14.55 9.50 -15.66
N ASP A 367 -15.54 9.86 -16.50
CA ASP A 367 -15.83 9.14 -17.75
C ASP A 367 -14.61 9.13 -18.67
N THR A 368 -13.95 10.29 -18.81
CA THR A 368 -12.74 10.41 -19.64
C THR A 368 -11.56 9.63 -19.06
N ALA A 369 -11.39 9.63 -17.73
CA ALA A 369 -10.34 8.85 -17.07
C ALA A 369 -10.60 7.33 -17.21
N GLU A 370 -11.85 6.90 -17.10
CA GLU A 370 -12.25 5.50 -17.20
C GLU A 370 -11.99 4.93 -18.60
N GLU A 371 -12.29 5.71 -19.65
CA GLU A 371 -12.00 5.33 -21.04
C GLU A 371 -10.52 5.01 -21.24
N ILE A 372 -9.64 5.81 -20.63
CA ILE A 372 -8.19 5.58 -20.69
C ILE A 372 -7.83 4.34 -19.86
N TYR A 373 -8.35 4.20 -18.64
CA TYR A 373 -7.95 3.10 -17.76
C TYR A 373 -8.43 1.73 -18.19
N ARG A 374 -9.64 1.64 -18.76
CA ARG A 374 -10.17 0.36 -19.26
C ARG A 374 -9.37 -0.17 -20.45
N ASN A 375 -8.51 0.64 -21.07
CA ASN A 375 -7.52 0.19 -22.05
C ASN A 375 -6.28 -0.45 -21.41
N GLY A 376 -6.48 -1.38 -20.45
CA GLY A 376 -5.42 -2.20 -19.87
C GLY A 376 -4.60 -1.59 -18.72
N MET A 377 -5.09 -0.51 -18.07
CA MET A 377 -4.40 0.13 -16.93
C MET A 377 -5.15 -0.15 -15.61
N MET A 378 -5.10 -1.41 -15.15
CA MET A 378 -5.83 -1.86 -13.96
C MET A 378 -5.45 -1.10 -12.68
N ARG A 379 -4.18 -0.67 -12.54
CA ARG A 379 -3.73 0.20 -11.43
C ARG A 379 -4.44 1.54 -11.41
N GLY A 380 -4.75 2.12 -12.57
CA GLY A 380 -5.53 3.35 -12.63
C GLY A 380 -7.01 3.12 -12.29
N LEU A 381 -7.56 2.01 -12.79
CA LEU A 381 -8.95 1.64 -12.57
C LEU A 381 -9.26 1.40 -11.08
N VAL A 382 -8.36 0.75 -10.33
CA VAL A 382 -8.54 0.54 -8.88
C VAL A 382 -8.64 1.86 -8.10
N MET A 383 -7.97 2.92 -8.57
CA MET A 383 -8.01 4.24 -7.95
C MET A 383 -9.27 5.03 -8.35
N LEU A 384 -9.80 4.80 -9.55
CA LEU A 384 -10.95 5.53 -10.09
C LEU A 384 -12.29 5.01 -9.56
N LEU A 385 -12.47 3.69 -9.48
CA LEU A 385 -13.77 3.10 -9.13
C LEU A 385 -14.30 3.55 -7.75
N PRO A 386 -13.48 3.63 -6.68
CA PRO A 386 -13.91 4.21 -5.40
C PRO A 386 -14.30 5.69 -5.52
N GLU A 387 -13.53 6.50 -6.24
CA GLU A 387 -13.82 7.92 -6.47
C GLU A 387 -15.15 8.13 -7.23
N ARG A 388 -15.49 7.20 -8.13
CA ARG A 388 -16.77 7.16 -8.85
C ARG A 388 -17.91 6.70 -7.95
N ALA A 389 -17.69 5.70 -7.11
CA ALA A 389 -18.65 5.30 -6.08
C ALA A 389 -18.99 6.48 -5.15
N GLU A 390 -17.99 7.28 -4.80
CA GLU A 390 -18.15 8.49 -3.99
C GLU A 390 -18.94 9.59 -4.66
N LEU A 391 -18.85 9.75 -5.98
CA LEU A 391 -19.74 10.65 -6.71
C LEU A 391 -21.20 10.19 -6.61
N PHE A 392 -21.47 8.89 -6.76
CA PHE A 392 -22.82 8.35 -6.61
C PHE A 392 -23.33 8.51 -5.17
N ARG A 393 -22.48 8.28 -4.17
CA ARG A 393 -22.84 8.50 -2.76
C ARG A 393 -23.15 9.96 -2.46
N ALA A 394 -22.34 10.89 -2.97
CA ALA A 394 -22.59 12.32 -2.84
C ALA A 394 -23.93 12.72 -3.49
N ARG A 395 -24.23 12.20 -4.69
CA ARG A 395 -25.54 12.39 -5.35
C ARG A 395 -26.68 11.82 -4.50
N ALA A 396 -26.53 10.61 -3.96
CA ALA A 396 -27.54 10.01 -3.10
C ALA A 396 -27.84 10.87 -1.86
N PHE A 397 -26.79 11.39 -1.23
CA PHE A 397 -26.91 12.25 -0.06
C PHE A 397 -27.67 13.56 -0.33
N LEU A 398 -27.53 14.12 -1.54
CA LEU A 398 -28.19 15.36 -1.93
C LEU A 398 -29.59 15.18 -2.53
N SER A 399 -30.03 13.94 -2.73
CA SER A 399 -31.28 13.63 -3.46
C SER A 399 -32.45 13.23 -2.56
N GLY A 400 -33.64 13.14 -3.16
CA GLY A 400 -34.83 12.54 -2.54
C GLY A 400 -34.73 11.01 -2.43
N PRO A 401 -35.65 10.35 -1.69
CA PRO A 401 -35.51 8.92 -1.35
C PRO A 401 -35.38 7.96 -2.54
N ALA A 402 -36.13 8.19 -3.63
CA ALA A 402 -36.13 7.30 -4.80
C ALA A 402 -34.83 7.41 -5.60
N GLU A 403 -34.35 8.63 -5.84
CA GLU A 403 -33.08 8.89 -6.50
C GLU A 403 -31.89 8.46 -5.63
N ALA A 404 -31.99 8.67 -4.31
CA ALA A 404 -30.99 8.23 -3.35
C ALA A 404 -30.83 6.71 -3.35
N GLU A 405 -31.93 5.95 -3.43
CA GLU A 405 -31.88 4.49 -3.50
C GLU A 405 -31.15 4.02 -4.76
N LYS A 406 -31.48 4.60 -5.92
CA LYS A 406 -30.79 4.29 -7.18
C LYS A 406 -29.30 4.63 -7.11
N ALA A 407 -28.95 5.80 -6.60
CA ALA A 407 -27.57 6.25 -6.49
C ALA A 407 -26.76 5.42 -5.47
N CYS A 408 -27.37 4.99 -4.36
CA CYS A 408 -26.73 4.05 -3.41
C CYS A 408 -26.45 2.69 -4.06
N ALA A 409 -27.39 2.17 -4.88
CA ALA A 409 -27.17 0.93 -5.61
C ALA A 409 -26.01 1.05 -6.61
N GLN A 410 -25.88 2.19 -7.30
CA GLN A 410 -24.75 2.48 -8.19
C GLN A 410 -23.42 2.59 -7.42
N ALA A 411 -23.43 3.25 -6.27
CA ALA A 411 -22.26 3.35 -5.40
C ALA A 411 -21.81 1.95 -4.91
N ALA A 412 -22.74 1.13 -4.45
CA ALA A 412 -22.45 -0.24 -3.99
C ALA A 412 -21.86 -1.10 -5.12
N ALA A 413 -22.44 -1.07 -6.32
CA ALA A 413 -21.91 -1.79 -7.48
C ALA A 413 -20.48 -1.34 -7.86
N ALA A 414 -20.22 -0.04 -7.81
CA ALA A 414 -18.89 0.50 -8.06
C ALA A 414 -17.87 0.08 -6.99
N TYR A 415 -18.27 0.01 -5.71
CA TYR A 415 -17.42 -0.52 -4.64
C TYR A 415 -17.14 -2.02 -4.78
N ASP A 416 -18.12 -2.82 -5.19
CA ASP A 416 -17.92 -4.25 -5.46
C ASP A 416 -16.96 -4.48 -6.64
N GLU A 417 -17.10 -3.70 -7.72
CA GLU A 417 -16.14 -3.72 -8.83
C GLU A 417 -14.75 -3.30 -8.35
N ALA A 418 -14.66 -2.22 -7.56
CA ALA A 418 -13.39 -1.72 -7.03
C ALA A 418 -12.67 -2.76 -6.16
N LYS A 419 -13.38 -3.46 -5.27
CA LYS A 419 -12.80 -4.56 -4.47
C LYS A 419 -12.29 -5.68 -5.35
N THR A 420 -13.06 -6.07 -6.38
CA THR A 420 -12.66 -7.13 -7.32
C THR A 420 -11.37 -6.73 -8.05
N VAL A 421 -11.30 -5.48 -8.52
CA VAL A 421 -10.10 -4.94 -9.17
C VAL A 421 -8.93 -4.86 -8.17
N ALA A 422 -9.17 -4.40 -6.94
CA ALA A 422 -8.16 -4.31 -5.88
C ALA A 422 -7.56 -5.67 -5.55
N GLN A 423 -8.40 -6.71 -5.49
CA GLN A 423 -7.96 -8.10 -5.33
C GLN A 423 -7.10 -8.55 -6.51
N ARG A 424 -7.47 -8.25 -7.76
CA ARG A 424 -6.68 -8.62 -8.95
C ARG A 424 -5.28 -7.98 -8.96
N VAL A 425 -5.20 -6.70 -8.57
CA VAL A 425 -3.92 -5.96 -8.50
C VAL A 425 -3.25 -6.02 -7.13
N ARG A 426 -3.77 -6.85 -6.22
CA ARG A 426 -3.24 -7.09 -4.87
C ARG A 426 -3.03 -5.82 -4.03
N SER A 427 -3.93 -4.84 -4.17
CA SER A 427 -3.89 -3.63 -3.35
C SER A 427 -4.80 -3.73 -2.14
N VAL A 428 -4.21 -3.88 -0.96
CA VAL A 428 -4.94 -3.96 0.31
C VAL A 428 -5.45 -2.59 0.77
N ASN A 429 -4.69 -1.53 0.48
CA ASN A 429 -5.08 -0.16 0.78
C ASN A 429 -6.40 0.20 0.07
N TRP A 430 -6.48 0.00 -1.25
CA TRP A 430 -7.69 0.27 -2.03
C TRP A 430 -8.87 -0.64 -1.66
N PHE A 431 -8.61 -1.87 -1.22
CA PHE A 431 -9.66 -2.75 -0.70
C PHE A 431 -10.24 -2.23 0.62
N ALA A 432 -9.40 -1.84 1.58
CA ALA A 432 -9.84 -1.25 2.85
C ALA A 432 -10.65 0.04 2.64
N HIS A 433 -10.29 0.84 1.64
CA HIS A 433 -11.06 2.01 1.24
C HIS A 433 -12.49 1.69 0.80
N CYS A 434 -12.65 0.62 0.01
CA CYS A 434 -13.97 0.17 -0.42
C CYS A 434 -14.83 -0.30 0.76
N LEU A 435 -14.24 -0.96 1.76
CA LEU A 435 -14.96 -1.38 2.98
C LEU A 435 -15.54 -0.18 3.74
N ILE A 436 -14.76 0.90 3.91
CA ILE A 436 -15.27 2.15 4.51
C ILE A 436 -16.38 2.73 3.64
N GLY A 437 -16.15 2.81 2.33
CA GLY A 437 -17.11 3.36 1.36
C GLY A 437 -18.46 2.66 1.37
N GLU A 438 -18.48 1.33 1.54
CA GLU A 438 -19.72 0.56 1.72
C GLU A 438 -20.44 0.87 3.03
N CYS A 439 -19.70 1.07 4.12
CA CYS A 439 -20.29 1.47 5.40
C CYS A 439 -20.93 2.86 5.28
N GLU A 440 -20.25 3.79 4.60
CA GLU A 440 -20.80 5.11 4.29
C GLU A 440 -22.01 5.05 3.36
N CYS A 441 -22.03 4.14 2.38
CA CYS A 441 -23.19 3.92 1.52
C CYS A 441 -24.39 3.40 2.33
N ALA A 442 -24.17 2.45 3.25
CA ALA A 442 -25.19 1.95 4.15
C ALA A 442 -25.75 3.05 5.06
N ARG A 443 -24.89 3.95 5.56
CA ARG A 443 -25.31 5.13 6.33
C ARG A 443 -26.22 6.06 5.53
N VAL A 444 -25.84 6.38 4.29
CA VAL A 444 -26.67 7.25 3.42
C VAL A 444 -28.00 6.56 3.10
N ALA A 445 -28.01 5.25 2.82
CA ALA A 445 -29.23 4.48 2.58
C ALA A 445 -30.16 4.42 3.80
N PHE A 446 -29.60 4.31 5.01
CA PHE A 446 -30.38 4.41 6.25
C PHE A 446 -31.02 5.79 6.39
N GLN A 447 -30.25 6.86 6.22
CA GLN A 447 -30.73 8.24 6.40
C GLN A 447 -31.75 8.66 5.33
N LYS A 448 -31.52 8.31 4.06
CA LYS A 448 -32.33 8.80 2.92
C LYS A 448 -33.44 7.86 2.50
N CYS A 449 -33.23 6.56 2.64
CA CYS A 449 -34.15 5.53 2.15
C CYS A 449 -34.80 4.73 3.29
N LYS A 450 -34.44 5.00 4.56
CA LYS A 450 -34.91 4.25 5.75
C LYS A 450 -34.62 2.74 5.66
N LYS A 451 -33.53 2.37 4.97
CA LYS A 451 -33.09 0.96 4.90
C LYS A 451 -32.40 0.55 6.20
N PRO A 452 -32.61 -0.67 6.70
CA PRO A 452 -31.90 -1.16 7.87
C PRO A 452 -30.41 -1.32 7.56
N PHE A 453 -29.57 -1.18 8.59
CA PHE A 453 -28.13 -1.42 8.46
C PHE A 453 -27.82 -2.90 8.16
N PRO A 454 -26.83 -3.18 7.30
CA PRO A 454 -26.26 -4.51 7.13
C PRO A 454 -25.70 -5.07 8.44
N ARG A 455 -25.74 -6.40 8.61
CA ARG A 455 -25.24 -7.08 9.83
C ARG A 455 -23.71 -7.14 9.93
N ASP A 456 -23.01 -6.89 8.83
CA ASP A 456 -21.56 -7.08 8.68
C ASP A 456 -20.76 -5.77 8.75
N LEU A 457 -21.39 -4.63 9.09
CA LEU A 457 -20.72 -3.33 9.17
C LEU A 457 -19.53 -3.32 10.14
N ASP A 458 -19.70 -3.89 11.34
CA ASP A 458 -18.63 -3.98 12.34
C ASP A 458 -17.42 -4.75 11.80
N THR A 459 -17.67 -5.85 11.08
CA THR A 459 -16.63 -6.64 10.42
C THR A 459 -15.89 -5.82 9.35
N LYS A 460 -16.62 -5.02 8.56
CA LYS A 460 -16.01 -4.17 7.53
C LYS A 460 -15.12 -3.08 8.13
N PHE A 461 -15.58 -2.38 9.17
CA PHE A 461 -14.76 -1.39 9.87
C PHE A 461 -13.53 -2.02 10.52
N GLN A 462 -13.70 -3.18 11.18
CA GLN A 462 -12.59 -3.89 11.80
C GLN A 462 -11.54 -4.31 10.77
N ASN A 463 -11.96 -4.91 9.66
CA ASN A 463 -11.06 -5.33 8.58
C ASN A 463 -10.32 -4.14 7.97
N ALA A 464 -11.02 -3.02 7.71
CA ALA A 464 -10.39 -1.81 7.20
C ALA A 464 -9.35 -1.26 8.19
N PHE A 465 -9.70 -1.15 9.47
CA PHE A 465 -8.80 -0.70 10.53
C PHE A 465 -7.55 -1.58 10.66
N GLU A 466 -7.71 -2.90 10.65
CA GLU A 466 -6.61 -3.86 10.72
C GLU A 466 -5.66 -3.70 9.53
N ILE A 467 -6.19 -3.55 8.32
CA ILE A 467 -5.38 -3.29 7.12
C ILE A 467 -4.59 -1.98 7.28
N TYR A 468 -5.22 -0.87 7.68
CA TYR A 468 -4.50 0.40 7.82
C TYR A 468 -3.45 0.38 8.93
N CYS A 469 -3.66 -0.38 10.01
CA CYS A 469 -2.64 -0.61 11.02
C CYS A 469 -1.44 -1.38 10.44
N GLN A 470 -1.69 -2.41 9.62
CA GLN A 470 -0.63 -3.21 8.99
C GLN A 470 0.22 -2.39 8.02
N ILE A 471 -0.39 -1.50 7.24
CA ILE A 471 0.32 -0.64 6.29
C ILE A 471 0.72 0.72 6.89
N SER A 472 0.52 0.93 8.19
CA SER A 472 0.85 2.17 8.91
C SER A 472 0.25 3.45 8.29
N SER A 473 -0.99 3.36 7.79
CA SER A 473 -1.69 4.50 7.19
C SER A 473 -2.48 5.27 8.25
N HIS A 474 -1.89 6.32 8.81
CA HIS A 474 -2.59 7.20 9.77
C HIS A 474 -3.80 7.87 9.12
N TRP A 475 -3.68 8.25 7.86
CA TRP A 475 -4.79 8.83 7.12
C TRP A 475 -5.96 7.82 6.95
N GLY A 476 -5.70 6.56 6.60
CA GLY A 476 -6.74 5.53 6.51
C GLY A 476 -7.40 5.20 7.86
N ILE A 477 -6.64 5.25 8.96
CA ILE A 477 -7.18 5.13 10.32
C ILE A 477 -8.16 6.29 10.62
N VAL A 478 -7.79 7.53 10.27
CA VAL A 478 -8.66 8.70 10.42
C VAL A 478 -9.98 8.52 9.66
N GLN A 479 -9.94 8.10 8.39
CA GLN A 479 -11.16 7.88 7.59
C GLN A 479 -12.04 6.79 8.22
N THR A 480 -11.42 5.72 8.76
CA THR A 480 -12.15 4.64 9.43
C THR A 480 -12.91 5.15 10.66
N PHE A 481 -12.21 5.83 11.57
CA PHE A 481 -12.80 6.35 12.81
C PHE A 481 -13.84 7.43 12.56
N LEU A 482 -13.62 8.29 11.56
CA LEU A 482 -14.57 9.32 11.20
C LEU A 482 -15.85 8.73 10.61
N SER A 483 -15.75 7.77 9.70
CA SER A 483 -16.91 7.06 9.14
C SER A 483 -17.70 6.31 10.21
N GLU A 484 -17.00 5.59 11.10
CA GLU A 484 -17.64 4.87 12.20
C GLU A 484 -18.39 5.82 13.14
N ALA A 485 -17.78 6.96 13.49
CA ALA A 485 -18.42 7.99 14.29
C ALA A 485 -19.66 8.57 13.59
N LEU A 486 -19.56 8.94 12.31
CA LEU A 486 -20.70 9.45 11.55
C LEU A 486 -21.85 8.45 11.48
N LEU A 487 -21.55 7.15 11.35
CA LEU A 487 -22.57 6.09 11.30
C LEU A 487 -23.30 5.94 12.63
N PHE A 488 -22.58 5.82 13.74
CA PHE A 488 -23.21 5.61 15.04
C PHE A 488 -23.89 6.88 15.58
N HIS A 489 -23.41 8.08 15.22
CA HIS A 489 -24.10 9.32 15.55
C HIS A 489 -25.38 9.54 14.73
N ALA A 490 -25.51 8.94 13.55
CA ALA A 490 -26.72 8.97 12.74
C ALA A 490 -27.83 8.03 13.23
N ALA A 491 -27.49 7.06 14.10
CA ALA A 491 -28.44 6.07 14.61
C ALA A 491 -28.14 5.67 16.08
N PRO A 492 -28.16 6.65 17.02
CA PRO A 492 -27.75 6.40 18.40
C PRO A 492 -28.62 5.33 19.09
N ASP A 493 -29.92 5.29 18.79
CA ASP A 493 -30.85 4.29 19.34
C ASP A 493 -30.62 2.87 18.80
N SER A 494 -30.00 2.75 17.61
CA SER A 494 -29.68 1.45 17.01
C SER A 494 -28.38 0.87 17.58
N PHE A 495 -27.48 1.70 18.11
CA PHE A 495 -26.16 1.29 18.61
C PHE A 495 -25.71 2.05 19.87
N PRO A 496 -26.46 1.98 20.99
CA PRO A 496 -26.20 2.81 22.18
C PRO A 496 -24.83 2.56 22.81
N ASP A 497 -24.37 1.31 22.88
CA ASP A 497 -23.07 0.96 23.45
C ASP A 497 -21.90 1.41 22.57
N ARG A 498 -22.11 1.50 21.25
CA ARG A 498 -21.07 1.91 20.27
C ARG A 498 -20.94 3.42 20.19
N TYR A 499 -22.03 4.15 20.35
CA TYR A 499 -22.02 5.61 20.47
C TYR A 499 -21.10 6.07 21.60
N ALA A 500 -21.08 5.35 22.73
CA ALA A 500 -20.19 5.66 23.84
C ALA A 500 -18.69 5.42 23.51
N SER A 501 -18.38 4.49 22.59
CA SER A 501 -16.99 4.14 22.25
C SER A 501 -16.39 4.96 21.08
N THR A 502 -17.14 5.87 20.46
CA THR A 502 -16.61 6.73 19.38
C THR A 502 -15.77 7.89 19.92
N ALA A 503 -15.91 8.27 21.18
CA ALA A 503 -15.20 9.41 21.77
C ALA A 503 -13.67 9.26 21.70
N ASP A 504 -13.13 8.13 22.18
CA ASP A 504 -11.69 7.83 22.15
C ASP A 504 -11.15 7.76 20.71
N LYS A 505 -11.92 7.17 19.80
CA LYS A 505 -11.59 7.08 18.37
C LYS A 505 -11.53 8.46 17.71
N LEU A 506 -12.47 9.35 18.05
CA LEU A 506 -12.50 10.73 17.56
C LEU A 506 -11.35 11.58 18.14
N GLU A 507 -10.92 11.34 19.39
CA GLU A 507 -9.71 11.97 19.93
C GLU A 507 -8.45 11.53 19.20
N GLN A 508 -8.32 10.22 18.92
CA GLN A 508 -7.19 9.71 18.15
C GLN A 508 -7.21 10.22 16.70
N ALA A 509 -8.37 10.24 16.05
CA ALA A 509 -8.55 10.81 14.72
C ALA A 509 -8.17 12.30 14.72
N GLU A 510 -8.60 13.07 15.72
CA GLU A 510 -8.27 14.49 15.84
C GLU A 510 -6.76 14.71 15.97
N ARG A 511 -6.07 13.90 16.79
CA ARG A 511 -4.62 13.96 16.94
C ARG A 511 -3.93 13.73 15.59
N PHE A 512 -4.25 12.63 14.92
CA PHE A 512 -3.66 12.32 13.62
C PHE A 512 -4.00 13.38 12.56
N SER A 513 -5.24 13.89 12.53
CA SER A 513 -5.61 14.96 11.61
C SER A 513 -4.86 16.26 11.87
N ARG A 514 -4.50 16.59 13.13
CA ARG A 514 -3.63 17.74 13.44
C ARG A 514 -2.20 17.52 12.98
N GLU A 515 -1.64 16.34 13.27
CA GLU A 515 -0.28 15.97 12.86
C GLU A 515 -0.13 16.02 11.33
N LEU A 516 -1.17 15.57 10.61
CA LEU A 516 -1.20 15.51 9.15
C LEU A 516 -1.67 16.79 8.48
N GLY A 517 -2.30 17.73 9.20
CA GLY A 517 -2.88 18.94 8.61
C GLY A 517 -4.18 18.72 7.82
N LEU A 518 -4.95 17.68 8.16
CA LEU A 518 -6.22 17.32 7.52
C LEU A 518 -7.36 18.25 7.98
N ARG A 519 -7.44 19.44 7.39
CA ARG A 519 -8.35 20.51 7.86
C ARG A 519 -9.82 20.13 7.79
N ASN A 520 -10.24 19.37 6.77
CA ASN A 520 -11.64 18.98 6.61
C ASN A 520 -12.07 17.96 7.66
N GLU A 521 -11.26 16.93 7.87
CA GLU A 521 -11.47 15.91 8.89
C GLU A 521 -11.51 16.56 10.28
N LEU A 522 -10.61 17.49 10.59
CA LEU A 522 -10.66 18.27 11.84
C LEU A 522 -11.98 19.03 11.99
N ALA A 523 -12.42 19.72 10.93
CA ALA A 523 -13.66 20.47 10.98
C ALA A 523 -14.88 19.56 11.19
N ILE A 524 -14.90 18.37 10.58
CA ILE A 524 -15.98 17.39 10.78
C ILE A 524 -15.94 16.85 12.20
N ILE A 525 -14.76 16.44 12.71
CA ILE A 525 -14.60 15.95 14.08
C ILE A 525 -15.10 16.98 15.09
N GLN A 526 -14.77 18.26 14.90
CA GLN A 526 -15.26 19.35 15.75
C GLN A 526 -16.78 19.48 15.72
N ARG A 527 -17.42 19.38 14.54
CA ARG A 527 -18.88 19.43 14.40
C ARG A 527 -19.58 18.21 15.01
N ILE A 528 -18.97 17.02 14.91
CA ILE A 528 -19.48 15.81 15.59
C ILE A 528 -19.43 16.01 17.10
N LYS A 529 -18.29 16.45 17.64
CA LYS A 529 -18.09 16.70 19.08
C LYS A 529 -19.01 17.79 19.64
N SER A 530 -19.35 18.81 18.84
CA SER A 530 -20.26 19.88 19.25
C SER A 530 -21.75 19.50 19.17
N GLY A 531 -22.08 18.29 18.71
CA GLY A 531 -23.47 17.83 18.51
C GLY A 531 -24.19 18.47 17.31
N CYS A 532 -23.48 19.22 16.47
CA CYS A 532 -24.08 19.93 15.32
C CYS A 532 -24.18 19.08 14.04
N GLY A 533 -23.78 17.80 14.08
CA GLY A 533 -23.55 16.97 12.87
C GLY A 533 -24.45 15.74 12.68
N GLN A 534 -25.57 15.60 13.40
CA GLN A 534 -26.32 14.33 13.40
C GLN A 534 -27.09 13.99 12.11
N GLU A 535 -27.33 14.93 11.18
CA GLU A 535 -28.14 14.66 9.97
C GLU A 535 -27.57 15.18 8.63
N SER A 536 -26.48 15.98 8.62
CA SER A 536 -26.06 16.74 7.42
C SER A 536 -24.63 16.51 6.94
N GLU A 537 -23.86 15.61 7.54
CA GLU A 537 -22.45 15.45 7.19
C GLU A 537 -22.22 14.32 6.16
N LEU A 538 -21.76 14.73 4.97
CA LEU A 538 -21.17 13.82 4.00
C LEU A 538 -19.68 13.70 4.33
N HIS A 539 -19.21 12.47 4.60
CA HIS A 539 -17.79 12.22 4.75
C HIS A 539 -17.08 12.58 3.43
N PRO A 540 -15.98 13.34 3.40
CA PRO A 540 -15.35 13.75 2.15
C PRO A 540 -14.79 12.58 1.33
N LEU A 541 -14.38 11.48 2.01
CA LEU A 541 -13.70 10.30 1.46
C LEU A 541 -12.88 10.64 0.21
N ILE A 542 -11.67 11.12 0.47
CA ILE A 542 -10.62 11.17 -0.53
C ILE A 542 -9.95 9.79 -0.52
N PHE A 543 -9.30 9.34 -1.58
CA PHE A 543 -8.57 8.07 -1.56
C PHE A 543 -7.11 8.26 -1.93
N LEU A 544 -6.19 7.68 -1.15
CA LEU A 544 -4.74 7.77 -1.36
C LEU A 544 -4.17 6.52 -2.01
#